data_AF-A0A2Z6AW48-F1
#
_entry.id   AF-A0A2Z6AW48-F1
#
_cell.length_a   1.000
_cell.length_b   1.000
_cell.length_c   1.000
_cell.angle_alpha   90.00
_cell.angle_beta   90.00
_cell.angle_gamma   90.00
#
_symmetry.space_group_name_H-M   'P 1'
#
loop_
_entity.id
_entity.type
_entity.pdbx_description
1 polymer ?
#
loop_
_entity_poly.entity_id
_entity_poly.type
_entity_poly.pdbx_seq_one_letter_code
_entity_poly.pdbx_strand_id
1 'polypeptide(L)' 'MEKQDLELIAELSDMNPEVKILWEEHLLYEKQLDKLDKKSHLTPEEDRVVKEVKKKKLTGKTKLLNILARHRAEA' A
#
# COMPACT_ATOMS: atom_id res chain seq x y z
N MET A 1 -6.36 2.38 -6.89
CA MET A 1 -6.82 0.97 -6.96
C MET A 1 -8.23 1.05 -7.52
N GLU A 2 -8.54 0.22 -8.49
CA GLU A 2 -9.91 0.09 -8.99
C GLU A 2 -10.74 -0.69 -7.95
N LYS A 3 -12.08 -0.58 -8.00
CA LYS A 3 -12.95 -1.31 -7.06
C LYS A 3 -12.69 -2.81 -7.07
N GLN A 4 -12.45 -3.37 -8.26
CA GLN A 4 -12.14 -4.79 -8.44
C GLN A 4 -10.83 -5.20 -7.75
N ASP A 5 -9.84 -4.30 -7.67
CA ASP A 5 -8.61 -4.59 -6.92
C ASP A 5 -8.91 -4.70 -5.43
N LEU A 6 -9.76 -3.82 -4.88
CA LEU A 6 -10.12 -3.82 -3.47
C LEU A 6 -10.90 -5.07 -3.07
N GLU A 7 -11.83 -5.51 -3.92
CA GLU A 7 -12.59 -6.75 -3.71
C GLU A 7 -11.66 -7.97 -3.74
N LEU A 8 -10.76 -8.03 -4.72
CA LEU A 8 -9.80 -9.12 -4.84
C LEU A 8 -8.78 -9.11 -3.69
N ILE A 9 -8.34 -7.94 -3.23
CA ILE A 9 -7.49 -7.81 -2.04
C ILE A 9 -8.24 -8.32 -0.80
N ALA A 10 -9.53 -8.01 -0.64
CA ALA A 10 -10.31 -8.47 0.50
C ALA A 10 -10.46 -10.00 0.51
N GLU A 11 -10.78 -10.60 -0.64
CA GLU A 11 -10.87 -12.06 -0.79
C GLU A 11 -9.51 -12.74 -0.57
N LEU A 12 -8.46 -12.22 -1.21
CA LEU A 12 -7.11 -12.75 -1.05
C LEU A 12 -6.54 -12.54 0.35
N SER A 13 -6.98 -11.52 1.09
CA SER A 13 -6.51 -11.31 2.47
C SER A 13 -6.98 -12.41 3.41
N ASP A 14 -8.06 -13.13 3.06
CA ASP A 14 -8.54 -14.29 3.81
C ASP A 14 -7.71 -15.54 3.51
N MET A 15 -7.36 -15.74 2.25
CA MET A 15 -6.61 -16.92 1.78
C MET A 15 -5.07 -16.77 1.87
N ASN A 16 -4.56 -15.55 1.74
CA ASN A 16 -3.13 -15.22 1.67
C ASN A 16 -2.77 -14.17 2.73
N PRO A 17 -2.12 -14.58 3.83
CA PRO A 17 -1.71 -13.64 4.89
C PRO A 17 -0.72 -12.59 4.38
N GLU A 18 0.04 -12.89 3.32
CA GLU A 18 0.96 -11.93 2.70
C GLU A 18 0.21 -10.73 2.08
N VAL A 19 -0.93 -10.98 1.42
CA VAL A 19 -1.77 -9.92 0.83
C VAL A 19 -2.33 -9.02 1.92
N LYS A 20 -2.81 -9.64 3.01
CA LYS A 20 -3.31 -8.92 4.18
C LYS A 20 -2.25 -8.00 4.77
N ILE A 21 -1.02 -8.51 4.99
CA ILE A 21 0.09 -7.72 5.53
C ILE A 21 0.45 -6.55 4.60
N LEU A 22 0.57 -6.81 3.28
CA LEU A 22 0.88 -5.78 2.30
C LEU A 22 -0.20 -4.68 2.25
N TRP A 23 -1.47 -5.07 2.42
CA TRP A 23 -2.59 -4.14 2.47
C TRP A 23 -2.61 -3.31 3.76
N GLU A 24 -2.36 -3.93 4.91
CA GLU A 24 -2.23 -3.22 6.19
C GLU A 24 -1.05 -2.24 6.18
N GLU A 25 0.11 -2.66 5.63
CA GLU A 25 1.25 -1.77 5.39
C GLU A 25 0.86 -0.58 4.49
N HIS A 26 0.11 -0.83 3.42
CA HIS A 26 -0.36 0.23 2.53
C HIS A 26 -1.21 1.28 3.27
N LEU A 27 -2.18 0.82 4.08
CA LEU A 27 -3.03 1.69 4.90
C LEU A 27 -2.21 2.46 5.94
N LEU A 28 -1.20 1.81 6.54
CA LEU A 28 -0.31 2.44 7.48
C LEU A 28 0.51 3.56 6.83
N TYR A 29 1.03 3.33 5.62
CA TYR A 29 1.77 4.33 4.87
C TYR A 29 0.87 5.50 4.43
N GLU A 30 -0.36 5.24 3.99
CA GLU A 30 -1.36 6.28 3.72
C GLU A 30 -1.61 7.16 4.95
N LYS A 31 -1.83 6.55 6.11
CA LYS A 31 -2.08 7.27 7.36
C LYS A 31 -0.87 8.11 7.80
N GLN A 32 0.35 7.61 7.57
CA GLN A 32 1.57 8.38 7.83
C GLN A 32 1.69 9.58 6.88
N LEU A 33 1.40 9.38 5.59
CA LEU A 33 1.42 10.46 4.61
C LEU A 33 0.35 11.51 4.90
N ASP A 34 -0.88 11.12 5.24
CA ASP A 34 -1.97 12.04 5.61
C ASP A 34 -1.61 12.90 6.83
N LYS A 35 -0.97 12.31 7.85
CA LYS A 35 -0.50 13.08 9.01
C LYS A 35 0.58 14.11 8.65
N LEU A 36 1.44 13.78 7.70
CA LEU A 36 2.51 14.67 7.23
C LEU A 36 1.93 15.74 6.30
N ASP A 37 1.00 15.37 5.42
CA ASP A 37 0.30 16.29 4.50
C ASP A 37 -0.53 17.34 5.26
N LYS A 38 -1.13 16.96 6.38
CA LYS A 38 -1.84 17.88 7.29
C LYS A 38 -0.93 18.93 7.96
N LYS A 39 0.40 18.78 7.91
CA LYS A 39 1.31 19.80 8.42
C LYS A 39 1.54 20.85 7.33
N SER A 40 1.28 22.11 7.65
CA SER A 40 1.50 23.23 6.71
C SER A 40 2.94 23.36 6.24
N HIS A 41 3.91 22.91 7.05
CA HIS A 41 5.32 22.89 6.70
C HIS A 41 5.96 21.59 7.22
N LEU A 42 6.69 20.91 6.34
CA LEU A 42 7.48 19.74 6.67
C LEU A 42 8.93 20.15 6.95
N THR A 43 9.50 19.61 8.01
CA THR A 43 10.95 19.71 8.26
C THR A 43 11.72 18.88 7.22
N PRO A 44 13.01 19.15 6.99
CA PRO A 44 13.84 18.36 6.07
C PRO A 44 13.92 16.86 6.43
N GLU A 45 13.80 16.50 7.70
CA GLU A 45 13.68 15.11 8.13
C GLU A 45 12.34 14.51 7.72
N GLU A 46 11.23 15.24 7.90
CA GLU A 46 9.92 14.77 7.49
C GLU A 46 9.78 14.64 5.97
N ASP A 47 10.37 15.54 5.19
CA ASP A 47 10.42 15.41 3.72
C ASP A 47 11.16 14.12 3.30
N ARG A 48 12.26 13.77 3.99
CA ARG A 48 12.94 12.49 3.78
C ARG A 48 12.03 11.31 4.14
N VAL A 49 11.33 11.38 5.27
CA VAL A 49 10.38 10.33 5.68
C VAL A 49 9.26 10.19 4.65
N VAL A 50 8.67 11.28 4.16
CA VAL A 50 7.64 11.26 3.09
C VAL A 50 8.16 10.54 1.85
N LYS A 51 9.39 10.86 1.40
CA LYS A 51 9.99 10.22 0.24
C LYS A 51 10.20 8.72 0.45
N GLU A 52 10.69 8.32 1.62
CA GLU A 52 10.90 6.92 1.95
C GLU A 52 9.58 6.14 2.08
N VAL A 53 8.56 6.74 2.71
CA VAL A 53 7.21 6.16 2.82
C VAL A 53 6.58 6.02 1.43
N LYS A 54 6.73 7.01 0.54
CA LYS A 54 6.25 6.91 -0.86
C LYS A 54 6.93 5.77 -1.62
N LYS A 55 8.25 5.59 -1.46
CA LYS A 55 8.96 4.45 -2.06
C LYS A 55 8.45 3.12 -1.52
N LYS A 56 8.33 2.97 -0.19
CA LYS A 56 7.81 1.76 0.44
C LYS A 56 6.39 1.44 -0.04
N LYS A 57 5.52 2.46 -0.10
CA LYS A 57 4.15 2.35 -0.63
C LYS A 57 4.15 1.90 -2.09
N LEU A 58 5.06 2.42 -2.92
CA LEU A 58 5.20 2.00 -4.31
C LEU A 58 5.62 0.52 -4.40
N THR A 59 6.63 0.11 -3.65
CA THR A 59 7.09 -1.28 -3.61
C THR A 59 5.99 -2.23 -3.14
N GLY A 60 5.28 -1.89 -2.06
CA GLY A 60 4.16 -2.67 -1.55
C GLY A 60 3.03 -2.79 -2.58
N LYS A 61 2.69 -1.69 -3.26
CA LYS A 61 1.72 -1.69 -4.36
C LYS A 61 2.16 -2.60 -5.50
N THR A 62 3.42 -2.56 -5.91
CA THR A 62 3.95 -3.41 -6.98
C THR A 62 3.87 -4.89 -6.60
N LYS A 63 4.21 -5.24 -5.34
CA LYS A 63 4.06 -6.62 -4.85
C LYS A 63 2.60 -7.06 -4.87
N LEU A 64 1.69 -6.22 -4.38
CA LEU A 64 0.26 -6.48 -4.35
C LEU A 64 -0.29 -6.71 -5.77
N LEU A 65 0.05 -5.83 -6.72
CA LEU A 65 -0.34 -5.98 -8.12
C LEU A 65 0.20 -7.26 -8.75
N ASN A 66 1.42 -7.68 -8.45
CA ASN A 66 1.96 -8.95 -8.93
C ASN A 66 1.18 -10.15 -8.38
N ILE A 67 0.80 -10.14 -7.10
CA ILE A 67 -0.02 -11.20 -6.50
C ILE A 67 -1.40 -11.23 -7.16
N LEU A 68 -2.04 -10.06 -7.33
CA LEU A 68 -3.33 -9.94 -8.00
C LEU A 68 -3.26 -10.42 -9.45
N ALA A 69 -2.23 -10.03 -10.19
CA ALA A 69 -2.03 -10.44 -11.59
C ALA A 69 -1.81 -11.94 -11.70
N ARG A 70 -1.03 -12.52 -10.79
CA ARG A 70 -0.80 -13.97 -10.73
C ARG A 70 -2.10 -14.72 -10.42
N HIS A 71 -2.88 -14.24 -9.45
CA HIS A 71 -4.18 -14.85 -9.14
C HIS A 71 -5.18 -14.74 -10.30
N ARG A 72 -5.20 -13.62 -11.03
CA ARG A 72 -6.01 -13.47 -12.25
C ARG A 72 -5.57 -14.36 -13.41
N ALA A 73 -4.31 -14.79 -13.42
CA ALA A 73 -3.79 -15.72 -14.44
C ALA A 73 -4.02 -17.19 -14.06
N GLU A 74 -4.16 -17.49 -12.76
CA GLU A 74 -4.44 -18.84 -12.24
C GLU A 74 -5.95 -19.14 -12.10
N ALA A 75 -6.82 -18.12 -12.09
CA ALA A 75 -8.29 -18.22 -12.06
C ALA A 75 -8.90 -18.21 -13.47
#